data_AF-A0A524AEF5-F1
#
_entry.id   AF-A0A524AEF5-F1
#
_cell.length_a   1.000
_cell.length_b   1.000
_cell.length_c   1.000
_cell.angle_alpha   90.00
_cell.angle_beta   90.00
_cell.angle_gamma   90.00
#
_symmetry.space_group_name_H-M   'P 1'
#
loop_
_entity.id
_entity.type
_entity.pdbx_description
1 polymer ?
#
loop_
_entity_poly.entity_id
_entity_poly.type
_entity_poly.pdbx_seq_one_letter_code
_entity_poly.pdbx_strand_id
1 'polypeptide(L)'
;MITSERASYGKRAPRKNRLKTWWLMVEKYIPLTTLSQILDLRLFIARAGERDSLAWWDSHALTEQGQWALARLYPRYADHAGARLAIEAAAIIHAKTIGHQPAVTLFGLGADLDARVMRQLDLRRMDDEPLTIAPPIHSASELQTLLSQKIELTDDDLEVVRSAVVNGHLAELGAVTEASVWSGELVTIVHRLTAAYTLSDFGRLVVPYYRLEG
;
A
#
# COMPACT_ATOMS: atom_id res chain seq x y z
N MET A 1 59.47 19.95 -52.15
CA MET A 1 58.01 20.04 -52.33
C MET A 1 57.45 18.63 -52.20
N ILE A 2 56.68 18.37 -51.14
CA ILE A 2 55.51 17.46 -51.07
C ILE A 2 54.87 17.69 -49.69
N THR A 3 53.58 17.95 -49.73
CA THR A 3 52.63 18.42 -48.70
C THR A 3 52.06 17.27 -47.87
N SER A 4 52.01 17.39 -46.54
CA SER A 4 50.80 17.64 -45.72
C SER A 4 49.66 16.62 -45.87
N GLU A 5 49.56 15.71 -44.90
CA GLU A 5 48.47 14.74 -44.72
C GLU A 5 47.53 15.23 -43.61
N ARG A 6 46.26 15.50 -43.95
CA ARG A 6 45.22 16.00 -43.03
C ARG A 6 44.39 14.83 -42.46
N ALA A 7 44.19 14.89 -41.15
CA ALA A 7 43.37 14.00 -40.36
C ALA A 7 41.87 14.01 -40.74
N SER A 8 41.26 12.82 -40.76
CA SER A 8 39.83 12.59 -40.93
C SER A 8 39.08 12.72 -39.59
N TYR A 9 38.16 13.69 -39.52
CA TYR A 9 37.25 13.90 -38.38
C TYR A 9 35.96 13.08 -38.60
N GLY A 10 35.78 12.01 -37.81
CA GLY A 10 34.54 11.26 -37.75
C GLY A 10 33.45 12.00 -36.96
N LYS A 11 32.34 12.35 -37.62
CA LYS A 11 31.14 12.91 -36.99
C LYS A 11 30.44 11.83 -36.14
N ARG A 12 30.42 11.99 -34.81
CA ARG A 12 29.53 11.24 -33.91
C ARG A 12 28.16 11.91 -33.86
N ALA A 13 27.10 11.15 -34.12
CA ALA A 13 25.71 11.56 -33.96
C ALA A 13 25.35 11.83 -32.48
N PRO A 14 24.42 12.76 -32.18
CA PRO A 14 24.09 13.12 -30.81
C PRO A 14 23.19 12.07 -30.12
N ARG A 15 23.58 11.69 -28.89
CA ARG A 15 22.82 10.85 -27.94
C ARG A 15 21.52 11.55 -27.50
N LYS A 16 20.43 11.37 -28.25
CA LYS A 16 19.09 11.93 -27.91
C LYS A 16 18.29 11.13 -26.87
N ASN A 17 18.81 10.03 -26.34
CA ASN A 17 17.99 9.08 -25.55
C ASN A 17 18.20 9.12 -24.02
N ARG A 18 19.03 10.02 -23.49
CA ARG A 18 19.29 10.10 -22.05
C ARG A 18 18.34 11.03 -21.28
N LEU A 19 17.70 12.01 -21.95
CA LEU A 19 16.85 12.98 -21.25
C LEU A 19 15.46 12.43 -20.93
N LYS A 20 14.86 11.59 -21.80
CA LYS A 20 13.55 10.96 -21.52
C LYS A 20 13.57 10.07 -20.28
N THR A 21 14.67 9.35 -20.04
CA THR A 21 14.81 8.47 -18.87
C THR A 21 14.95 9.26 -17.56
N TRP A 22 15.55 10.45 -17.61
CA TRP A 22 15.65 11.32 -16.43
C TRP A 22 14.32 12.02 -16.12
N TRP A 23 13.54 12.40 -17.13
CA TRP A 23 12.21 12.98 -16.94
C TRP A 23 11.20 11.97 -16.35
N LEU A 24 11.16 10.73 -16.86
CA LEU A 24 10.30 9.67 -16.29
C LEU A 24 10.71 9.24 -14.86
N MET A 25 11.98 9.44 -14.46
CA MET A 25 12.43 9.17 -13.09
C MET A 25 12.06 10.28 -12.08
N VAL A 26 11.90 11.52 -12.53
CA VAL A 26 11.47 12.64 -11.67
C VAL A 26 9.94 12.62 -11.47
N GLU A 27 9.20 12.00 -12.38
CA GLU A 27 7.73 11.99 -12.40
C GLU A 27 7.08 11.04 -11.38
N LYS A 28 7.84 10.12 -10.77
CA LYS A 28 7.35 9.15 -9.77
C LYS A 28 8.02 9.30 -8.40
N TYR A 29 8.25 10.54 -7.96
CA TYR A 29 8.78 10.81 -6.62
C TYR A 29 7.64 10.80 -5.60
N ILE A 30 7.64 9.77 -4.75
CA ILE A 30 6.76 9.70 -3.57
C ILE A 30 7.66 9.85 -2.34
N PRO A 31 7.39 10.81 -1.44
CA PRO A 31 8.19 11.00 -0.23
C PRO A 31 8.27 9.72 0.63
N LEU A 32 9.41 9.48 1.27
CA LEU A 32 9.58 8.33 2.18
C LEU A 32 8.58 8.36 3.34
N THR A 33 8.25 9.55 3.84
CA THR A 33 7.22 9.74 4.87
C THR A 33 5.85 9.24 4.43
N THR A 34 5.48 9.50 3.18
CA THR A 34 4.24 8.97 2.58
C THR A 34 4.27 7.44 2.48
N LEU A 35 5.38 6.86 2.01
CA LEU A 35 5.50 5.39 1.94
C LEU A 35 5.41 4.74 3.33
N SER A 36 6.04 5.35 4.34
CA SER A 36 5.96 4.92 5.73
C SER A 36 4.52 4.97 6.24
N GLN A 37 3.80 6.07 5.98
CA GLN A 37 2.41 6.21 6.36
C GLN A 37 1.53 5.14 5.71
N ILE A 38 1.74 4.84 4.42
CA ILE A 38 1.01 3.77 3.73
C ILE A 38 1.28 2.41 4.39
N LEU A 39 2.53 2.12 4.76
CA LEU A 39 2.86 0.90 5.50
C LEU A 39 2.11 0.84 6.84
N ASP A 40 2.10 1.94 7.61
CA ASP A 40 1.43 1.98 8.90
C ASP A 40 -0.08 1.74 8.77
N LEU A 41 -0.71 2.31 7.75
CA LEU A 41 -2.13 2.08 7.45
C LEU A 41 -2.39 0.63 7.01
N ARG A 42 -1.51 0.04 6.19
CA ARG A 42 -1.57 -1.38 5.84
C ARG A 42 -1.47 -2.27 7.07
N LEU A 43 -0.52 -2.02 7.96
CA LEU A 43 -0.34 -2.79 9.19
C LEU A 43 -1.53 -2.65 10.12
N PHE A 44 -2.09 -1.46 10.23
CA PHE A 44 -3.27 -1.21 11.05
C PHE A 44 -4.50 -1.97 10.54
N ILE A 45 -4.78 -1.91 9.24
CA ILE A 45 -5.87 -2.68 8.63
C ILE A 45 -5.57 -4.18 8.64
N ALA A 46 -4.32 -4.58 8.41
CA ALA A 46 -3.86 -5.97 8.51
C ALA A 46 -4.04 -6.53 9.92
N ARG A 47 -3.88 -5.70 10.96
CA ARG A 47 -4.18 -6.06 12.35
C ARG A 47 -5.68 -6.20 12.58
N ALA A 48 -6.48 -5.28 12.05
CA ALA A 48 -7.93 -5.26 12.21
C ALA A 48 -8.60 -6.53 11.67
N GLY A 49 -8.10 -7.07 10.55
CA GLY A 49 -8.69 -8.28 9.95
C GLY A 49 -8.19 -9.61 10.48
N GLU A 50 -7.25 -9.63 11.43
CA GLU A 50 -6.77 -10.88 12.06
C GLU A 50 -7.89 -11.63 12.78
N ARG A 51 -7.66 -12.92 13.01
CA ARG A 51 -8.67 -13.85 13.55
C ARG A 51 -9.14 -13.52 14.98
N ASP A 52 -8.35 -12.81 15.77
CA ASP A 52 -8.71 -12.34 17.11
C ASP A 52 -9.33 -10.92 17.10
N SER A 53 -9.49 -10.31 15.93
CA SER A 53 -10.07 -8.98 15.72
C SER A 53 -11.38 -9.09 14.93
N LEU A 54 -11.47 -8.48 13.74
CA LEU A 54 -12.67 -8.54 12.90
C LEU A 54 -12.74 -9.79 12.01
N ALA A 55 -11.73 -10.66 12.06
CA ALA A 55 -11.72 -11.97 11.39
C ALA A 55 -12.02 -11.91 9.89
N TRP A 56 -11.43 -10.94 9.18
CA TRP A 56 -11.56 -10.78 7.73
C TRP A 56 -10.69 -11.76 6.93
N TRP A 57 -9.57 -12.20 7.51
CA TRP A 57 -8.74 -13.29 7.00
C TRP A 57 -8.53 -14.36 8.06
N ASP A 58 -8.25 -15.56 7.57
CA ASP A 58 -7.75 -16.66 8.38
C ASP A 58 -6.23 -16.53 8.60
N SER A 59 -5.81 -15.52 9.36
CA SER A 59 -4.43 -15.34 9.80
C SER A 59 -4.37 -15.06 11.30
N HIS A 60 -3.29 -15.55 11.90
CA HIS A 60 -2.88 -15.30 13.27
C HIS A 60 -1.56 -14.51 13.37
N ALA A 61 -1.01 -14.05 12.23
CA ALA A 61 0.33 -13.50 12.13
C ALA A 61 0.60 -12.31 13.08
N LEU A 62 -0.41 -11.51 13.41
CA LEU A 62 -0.30 -10.38 14.34
C LEU A 62 -1.02 -10.59 15.68
N THR A 63 -1.49 -11.82 15.95
CA THR A 63 -2.06 -12.16 17.27
C THR A 63 -0.96 -12.56 18.24
N GLU A 64 -1.27 -12.56 19.54
CA GLU A 64 -0.34 -13.02 20.58
C GLU A 64 0.14 -14.44 20.32
N GLN A 65 -0.75 -15.35 19.91
CA GLN A 65 -0.41 -16.75 19.66
C GLN A 65 0.50 -16.89 18.42
N GLY A 66 0.22 -16.14 17.35
CA GLY A 66 1.08 -16.16 16.17
C GLY A 66 2.45 -15.55 16.45
N GLN A 67 2.52 -14.46 17.22
CA GLN A 67 3.79 -13.87 17.64
C GLN A 67 4.60 -14.80 18.53
N TRP A 68 3.96 -15.54 19.44
CA TRP A 68 4.61 -16.57 20.23
C TRP A 68 5.20 -17.69 19.36
N ALA A 69 4.49 -18.11 18.31
CA ALA A 69 4.98 -19.11 17.38
C ALA A 69 6.12 -18.57 16.50
N LEU A 70 5.96 -17.36 15.96
CA LEU A 70 6.95 -16.70 15.11
C LEU A 70 8.24 -16.39 15.86
N ALA A 71 8.19 -16.07 17.16
CA ALA A 71 9.38 -15.87 17.99
C ALA A 71 10.28 -17.11 18.09
N ARG A 72 9.78 -18.32 17.79
CA ARG A 72 10.60 -19.53 17.72
C ARG A 72 11.31 -19.69 16.38
N LEU A 73 10.68 -19.22 15.32
CA LEU A 73 11.21 -19.29 13.96
C LEU A 73 12.11 -18.10 13.61
N TYR A 74 11.77 -16.93 14.15
CA TYR A 74 12.40 -15.64 13.92
C TYR A 74 12.64 -14.91 15.25
N PRO A 75 13.58 -15.37 16.11
CA PRO A 75 13.71 -14.87 17.48
C PRO A 75 13.95 -13.37 17.63
N ARG A 76 14.50 -12.71 16.60
CA ARG A 76 14.78 -11.28 16.60
C ARG A 76 13.77 -10.43 15.86
N TYR A 77 12.96 -11.04 14.98
CA TYR A 77 12.18 -10.31 13.98
C TYR A 77 10.79 -10.93 13.79
N ALA A 78 10.22 -11.51 14.85
CA ALA A 78 8.91 -12.16 14.83
C ALA A 78 7.78 -11.17 14.46
N ASP A 79 7.89 -9.95 14.95
CA ASP A 79 7.00 -8.83 14.65
C ASP A 79 7.04 -8.47 13.16
N HIS A 80 8.23 -8.37 12.57
CA HIS A 80 8.44 -8.08 11.15
C HIS A 80 7.98 -9.22 10.25
N ALA A 81 8.24 -10.47 10.66
CA ALA A 81 7.74 -11.65 9.96
C ALA A 81 6.21 -11.68 9.99
N GLY A 82 5.59 -11.41 11.15
CA GLY A 82 4.15 -11.34 11.31
C GLY A 82 3.51 -10.22 10.49
N ALA A 83 4.10 -9.03 10.52
CA ALA A 83 3.71 -7.88 9.71
C ALA A 83 3.69 -8.21 8.20
N ARG A 84 4.75 -8.86 7.71
CA ARG A 84 4.83 -9.30 6.31
C ARG A 84 3.74 -10.32 5.97
N LEU A 85 3.58 -11.36 6.80
CA LEU A 85 2.57 -12.39 6.59
C LEU A 85 1.14 -11.82 6.63
N ALA A 86 0.85 -10.89 7.52
CA ALA A 86 -0.46 -10.26 7.63
C ALA A 86 -0.78 -9.39 6.40
N ILE A 87 0.19 -8.60 5.93
CA ILE A 87 0.03 -7.82 4.69
C ILE A 87 -0.16 -8.74 3.49
N GLU A 88 0.58 -9.84 3.39
CA GLU A 88 0.43 -10.83 2.33
C GLU A 88 -0.94 -11.51 2.36
N ALA A 89 -1.43 -11.91 3.55
CA ALA A 89 -2.77 -12.47 3.73
C ALA A 89 -3.85 -11.49 3.25
N ALA A 90 -3.75 -10.22 3.65
CA ALA A 90 -4.65 -9.18 3.19
C ALA A 90 -4.58 -9.02 1.66
N ALA A 91 -3.38 -8.91 1.07
CA ALA A 91 -3.20 -8.77 -0.37
C ALA A 91 -3.81 -9.93 -1.18
N ILE A 92 -3.64 -11.17 -0.71
CA ILE A 92 -4.24 -12.36 -1.34
C ILE A 92 -5.77 -12.29 -1.35
N ILE A 93 -6.37 -11.90 -0.21
CA ILE A 93 -7.84 -11.75 -0.14
C ILE A 93 -8.33 -10.63 -1.04
N HIS A 94 -7.62 -9.51 -1.10
CA HIS A 94 -7.98 -8.38 -1.96
C HIS A 94 -7.92 -8.80 -3.43
N ALA A 95 -6.82 -9.42 -3.87
CA ALA A 95 -6.66 -9.91 -5.23
C ALA A 95 -7.75 -10.93 -5.60
N LYS A 96 -8.07 -11.86 -4.69
CA LYS A 96 -9.15 -12.84 -4.92
C LYS A 96 -10.53 -12.20 -5.02
N THR A 97 -10.82 -11.21 -4.17
CA THR A 97 -12.14 -10.53 -4.11
C THR A 97 -12.35 -9.61 -5.31
N ILE A 98 -11.29 -8.90 -5.73
CA ILE A 98 -11.29 -8.05 -6.94
C ILE A 98 -11.33 -8.88 -8.21
N GLY A 99 -10.65 -10.03 -8.24
CA GLY A 99 -10.57 -10.88 -9.43
C GLY A 99 -9.70 -10.25 -10.51
N HIS A 100 -10.20 -10.18 -11.75
CA HIS A 100 -9.43 -9.72 -12.92
C HIS A 100 -9.68 -8.26 -13.31
N GLN A 101 -10.51 -7.52 -12.56
CA GLN A 101 -10.82 -6.14 -12.89
C GLN A 101 -9.63 -5.20 -12.59
N PRO A 102 -9.37 -4.20 -13.46
CA PRO A 102 -8.32 -3.21 -13.21
C PRO A 102 -8.76 -2.29 -12.07
N ALA A 103 -8.11 -2.44 -10.91
CA ALA A 103 -8.48 -1.76 -9.69
C ALA A 103 -7.28 -1.45 -8.81
N VAL A 104 -7.42 -0.41 -7.98
CA VAL A 104 -6.48 -0.01 -6.94
C VAL A 104 -7.12 -0.28 -5.58
N THR A 105 -6.41 -1.01 -4.71
CA THR A 105 -6.83 -1.27 -3.32
C THR A 105 -5.71 -0.90 -2.35
N LEU A 106 -6.02 -0.82 -1.05
CA LEU A 106 -4.98 -0.52 -0.04
C LEU A 106 -3.83 -1.53 -0.09
N PHE A 107 -4.11 -2.80 -0.40
CA PHE A 107 -3.13 -3.90 -0.50
C PHE A 107 -2.76 -4.27 -1.94
N GLY A 108 -3.09 -3.41 -2.91
CA GLY A 108 -2.78 -3.58 -4.32
C GLY A 108 -2.77 -2.22 -4.99
N LEU A 109 -1.69 -1.46 -4.76
CA LEU A 109 -1.48 -0.14 -5.36
C LEU A 109 -0.74 -0.23 -6.71
N GLY A 110 -0.29 -1.42 -7.07
CA GLY A 110 0.54 -1.69 -8.25
C GLY A 110 1.93 -2.13 -7.83
N ALA A 111 2.50 -3.07 -8.59
CA ALA A 111 3.70 -3.83 -8.19
C ALA A 111 4.87 -2.94 -7.73
N ASP A 112 5.15 -1.85 -8.44
CA ASP A 112 6.25 -0.94 -8.11
C ASP A 112 6.01 -0.19 -6.80
N LEU A 113 4.79 0.31 -6.56
CA LEU A 113 4.45 1.04 -5.35
C LEU A 113 4.35 0.08 -4.15
N ASP A 114 3.78 -1.10 -4.35
CA ASP A 114 3.73 -2.15 -3.35
C ASP A 114 5.12 -2.56 -2.89
N ALA A 115 6.07 -2.72 -3.82
CA ALA A 115 7.47 -3.01 -3.49
C ALA A 115 8.13 -1.87 -2.70
N ARG A 116 7.85 -0.60 -3.05
CA ARG A 116 8.37 0.58 -2.33
C ARG A 116 7.82 0.70 -0.91
N VAL A 117 6.55 0.41 -0.71
CA VAL A 117 5.90 0.37 0.61
C VAL A 117 6.48 -0.76 1.45
N MET A 118 6.57 -1.98 0.90
CA MET A 118 7.14 -3.12 1.62
C MET A 118 8.62 -2.94 1.98
N ARG A 119 9.37 -2.21 1.15
CA ARG A 119 10.75 -1.84 1.48
C ARG A 119 10.85 -1.02 2.76
N GLN A 120 9.83 -0.23 3.13
CA GLN A 120 9.85 0.49 4.41
C GLN A 120 9.89 -0.48 5.60
N LEU A 121 9.18 -1.61 5.52
CA LEU A 121 9.21 -2.64 6.56
C LEU A 121 10.61 -3.25 6.69
N ASP A 122 11.29 -3.47 5.57
CA ASP A 122 12.67 -3.99 5.57
C ASP A 122 13.67 -2.97 6.11
N LEU A 123 13.46 -1.67 5.88
CA LEU A 123 14.31 -0.61 6.44
C LEU A 123 14.15 -0.51 7.96
N ARG A 124 12.91 -0.49 8.49
CA ARG A 124 12.66 -0.52 9.94
C ARG A 124 13.33 -1.72 10.62
N ARG A 125 13.28 -2.89 9.96
CA ARG A 125 13.98 -4.10 10.42
C ARG A 125 15.50 -3.92 10.48
N MET A 126 16.08 -3.26 9.48
CA MET A 126 17.53 -3.03 9.41
C MET A 126 18.00 -2.01 10.46
N ASP A 127 17.14 -1.05 10.79
CA ASP A 127 17.40 -0.04 11.82
C ASP A 127 17.07 -0.54 13.25
N ASP A 128 16.73 -1.83 13.39
CA ASP A 128 16.24 -2.46 14.63
C ASP A 128 15.10 -1.66 15.30
N GLU A 129 14.26 -0.99 14.49
CA GLU A 129 13.10 -0.25 14.96
C GLU A 129 12.00 -1.25 15.37
N PRO A 130 11.51 -1.21 16.62
CA PRO A 130 10.49 -2.14 17.08
C PRO A 130 9.15 -1.84 16.39
N LEU A 131 8.49 -2.88 15.87
CA LEU A 131 7.13 -2.74 15.38
C LEU A 131 6.15 -2.81 16.54
N THR A 132 5.37 -1.74 16.71
CA THR A 132 4.26 -1.75 17.67
C THR A 132 3.05 -2.40 17.03
N ILE A 133 2.73 -3.61 17.46
CA ILE A 133 1.50 -4.30 17.05
C ILE A 133 0.34 -3.70 17.86
N ALA A 134 -0.66 -3.16 17.15
CA ALA A 134 -1.87 -2.64 17.79
C ALA A 134 -2.63 -3.76 18.53
N PRO A 135 -3.36 -3.43 19.61
CA PRO A 135 -4.25 -4.39 20.27
C PRO A 135 -5.33 -4.89 19.29
N PRO A 136 -6.00 -6.01 19.61
CA PRO A 136 -7.12 -6.49 18.81
C PRO A 136 -8.22 -5.42 18.68
N ILE A 137 -8.89 -5.39 17.52
CA ILE A 137 -10.00 -4.47 17.23
C ILE A 137 -11.27 -5.31 17.12
N HIS A 138 -12.24 -5.07 18.00
CA HIS A 138 -13.37 -5.97 18.23
C HIS A 138 -14.66 -5.53 17.53
N SER A 139 -14.71 -4.32 16.97
CA SER A 139 -15.91 -3.85 16.26
C SER A 139 -15.59 -2.82 15.17
N ALA A 140 -16.51 -2.67 14.23
CA ALA A 140 -16.43 -1.62 13.20
C ALA A 140 -16.46 -0.20 13.80
N SER A 141 -17.20 0.01 14.90
CA SER A 141 -17.24 1.29 15.62
C SER A 141 -15.90 1.64 16.27
N GLU A 142 -15.25 0.65 16.88
CA GLU A 142 -13.90 0.80 17.42
C GLU A 142 -12.90 1.12 16.30
N LEU A 143 -12.95 0.38 15.19
CA LEU A 143 -12.13 0.65 14.01
C LEU A 143 -12.31 2.10 13.53
N GLN A 144 -13.55 2.55 13.39
CA GLN A 144 -13.86 3.93 12.98
C GLN A 144 -13.25 4.96 13.94
N THR A 145 -13.38 4.74 15.24
CA THR A 145 -12.83 5.62 16.27
C THR A 145 -11.31 5.69 16.18
N LEU A 146 -10.64 4.55 16.07
CA LEU A 146 -9.18 4.48 15.94
C LEU A 146 -8.68 5.09 14.61
N LEU A 147 -9.42 4.92 13.51
CA LEU A 147 -9.09 5.54 12.23
C LEU A 147 -9.17 7.06 12.29
N SER A 148 -10.21 7.62 12.92
CA SER A 148 -10.33 9.08 13.09
C SER A 148 -9.20 9.73 13.90
N GLN A 149 -8.47 8.93 14.70
CA GLN A 149 -7.29 9.38 15.45
C GLN A 149 -5.99 9.25 14.64
N LYS A 150 -5.98 8.43 13.59
CA LYS A 150 -4.81 8.11 12.77
C LYS A 150 -4.74 8.87 11.46
N ILE A 151 -5.90 9.24 10.93
CA ILE A 151 -6.02 9.88 9.61
C ILE A 151 -6.87 11.13 9.77
N GLU A 152 -6.35 12.24 9.28
CA GLU A 152 -7.13 13.46 9.09
C GLU A 152 -7.95 13.31 7.81
N LEU A 153 -9.22 12.93 7.96
CA LEU A 153 -10.17 12.86 6.86
C LEU A 153 -10.87 14.20 6.69
N THR A 154 -10.92 14.70 5.46
CA THR A 154 -11.74 15.86 5.10
C THR A 154 -13.21 15.45 4.95
N ASP A 155 -14.12 16.43 4.98
CA ASP A 155 -15.54 16.18 4.70
C ASP A 155 -15.74 15.54 3.32
N ASP A 156 -14.95 15.96 2.32
CA ASP A 156 -14.94 15.38 0.98
C ASP A 156 -14.54 13.89 0.99
N ASP A 157 -13.56 13.51 1.81
CA ASP A 157 -13.14 12.11 1.93
C ASP A 157 -14.25 11.25 2.54
N LEU A 158 -14.91 11.77 3.57
CA LEU A 158 -16.03 11.09 4.22
C LEU A 158 -17.22 10.96 3.26
N GLU A 159 -17.48 11.97 2.44
CA GLU A 159 -18.58 11.92 1.46
C GLU A 159 -18.34 10.86 0.39
N VAL A 160 -17.10 10.71 -0.10
CA VAL A 160 -16.73 9.62 -1.02
C VAL A 160 -16.97 8.25 -0.39
N VAL A 161 -16.60 8.07 0.88
CA VAL A 161 -16.82 6.79 1.59
C VAL A 161 -18.31 6.51 1.78
N ARG A 162 -19.12 7.53 2.11
CA ARG A 162 -20.59 7.39 2.28
C ARG A 162 -21.31 7.13 0.97
N SER A 163 -20.81 7.69 -0.12
CA SER A 163 -21.35 7.53 -1.48
C SER A 163 -20.82 6.26 -2.19
N ALA A 164 -19.98 5.47 -1.53
CA ALA A 164 -19.41 4.27 -2.12
C ALA A 164 -20.49 3.28 -2.57
N VAL A 165 -20.33 2.73 -3.77
CA VAL A 165 -21.25 1.72 -4.29
C VAL A 165 -20.83 0.36 -3.75
N VAL A 166 -21.60 -0.17 -2.80
CA VAL A 166 -21.34 -1.47 -2.18
C VAL A 166 -22.08 -2.59 -2.92
N ASN A 167 -21.33 -3.56 -3.43
CA ASN A 167 -21.86 -4.77 -4.06
C ASN A 167 -21.24 -6.02 -3.44
N GLY A 168 -21.96 -6.64 -2.49
CA GLY A 168 -21.50 -7.83 -1.77
C GLY A 168 -20.28 -7.55 -0.90
N HIS A 169 -19.11 -7.96 -1.38
CA HIS A 169 -17.80 -7.85 -0.71
C HIS A 169 -16.91 -6.74 -1.30
N LEU A 170 -17.46 -5.88 -2.15
CA LEU A 170 -16.73 -4.81 -2.83
C LEU A 170 -17.39 -3.46 -2.56
N ALA A 171 -16.58 -2.42 -2.39
CA ALA A 171 -17.03 -1.02 -2.34
C ALA A 171 -16.23 -0.19 -3.35
N GLU A 172 -16.89 0.29 -4.41
CA GLU A 172 -16.29 1.19 -5.39
C GLU A 172 -16.34 2.63 -4.88
N LEU A 173 -15.17 3.26 -4.74
CA LEU A 173 -15.02 4.65 -4.30
C LEU A 173 -14.97 5.65 -5.46
N GLY A 174 -14.99 5.15 -6.70
CA GLY A 174 -14.89 5.92 -7.93
C GLY A 174 -13.81 5.38 -8.86
N ALA A 175 -13.27 6.28 -9.70
CA ALA A 175 -12.23 5.97 -10.66
C ALA A 175 -10.96 6.80 -10.43
N VAL A 176 -9.81 6.22 -10.76
CA VAL A 176 -8.50 6.89 -10.75
C VAL A 176 -7.71 6.50 -12.00
N THR A 177 -6.77 7.36 -12.39
CA THR A 177 -5.80 7.04 -13.45
C THR A 177 -4.52 6.49 -12.84
N GLU A 178 -3.67 5.84 -13.65
CA GLU A 178 -2.33 5.44 -13.18
C GLU A 178 -1.53 6.67 -12.70
N ALA A 179 -1.65 7.82 -13.37
CA ALA A 179 -0.96 9.05 -13.00
C ALA A 179 -1.34 9.54 -11.58
N SER A 180 -2.62 9.43 -11.20
CA SER A 180 -3.11 9.79 -9.86
C SER A 180 -2.47 8.96 -8.75
N VAL A 181 -2.18 7.68 -9.00
CA VAL A 181 -1.52 6.78 -8.03
C VAL A 181 -0.04 7.15 -7.80
N TRP A 182 0.56 7.89 -8.73
CA TRP A 182 1.94 8.36 -8.64
C TRP A 182 2.08 9.85 -8.31
N SER A 183 0.97 10.55 -8.04
CA SER A 183 0.94 12.00 -7.82
C SER A 183 0.71 12.37 -6.34
N GLY A 184 0.52 13.66 -6.08
CA GLY A 184 0.09 14.16 -4.77
C GLY A 184 -1.28 13.64 -4.31
N GLU A 185 -2.08 13.05 -5.21
CA GLU A 185 -3.40 12.47 -4.90
C GLU A 185 -3.30 11.12 -4.18
N LEU A 186 -2.14 10.46 -4.20
CA LEU A 186 -1.96 9.13 -3.61
C LEU A 186 -2.35 9.09 -2.12
N VAL A 187 -2.02 10.14 -1.36
CA VAL A 187 -2.35 10.22 0.08
C VAL A 187 -3.87 10.18 0.27
N THR A 188 -4.59 11.01 -0.47
CA THR A 188 -6.05 11.07 -0.44
C THR A 188 -6.68 9.74 -0.86
N ILE A 189 -6.16 9.11 -1.92
CA ILE A 189 -6.62 7.77 -2.37
C ILE A 189 -6.44 6.74 -1.25
N VAL A 190 -5.28 6.69 -0.62
CA VAL A 190 -4.98 5.74 0.46
C VAL A 190 -5.84 6.01 1.69
N HIS A 191 -6.05 7.27 2.07
CA HIS A 191 -6.90 7.65 3.20
C HIS A 191 -8.34 7.22 2.98
N ARG A 192 -8.90 7.47 1.79
CA ARG A 192 -10.27 7.03 1.43
C ARG A 192 -10.40 5.51 1.40
N LEU A 193 -9.44 4.81 0.79
CA LEU A 193 -9.39 3.34 0.82
C LEU A 193 -9.36 2.80 2.25
N THR A 194 -8.57 3.43 3.12
CA THR A 194 -8.44 3.02 4.52
C THR A 194 -9.72 3.30 5.32
N ALA A 195 -10.31 4.49 5.14
CA ALA A 195 -11.55 4.87 5.80
C ALA A 195 -12.73 3.97 5.40
N ALA A 196 -12.77 3.53 4.14
CA ALA A 196 -13.83 2.67 3.63
C ALA A 196 -13.85 1.25 4.22
N TYR A 197 -12.82 0.81 4.97
CA TYR A 197 -12.92 -0.42 5.75
C TYR A 197 -13.94 -0.34 6.88
N THR A 198 -14.40 0.86 7.26
CA THR A 198 -15.52 1.05 8.20
C THR A 198 -16.86 0.55 7.64
N LEU A 199 -16.94 0.27 6.33
CA LEU A 199 -18.08 -0.39 5.69
C LEU A 199 -18.10 -1.91 5.93
N SER A 200 -17.02 -2.48 6.47
CA SER A 200 -16.92 -3.89 6.83
C SER A 200 -17.45 -4.16 8.24
N ASP A 201 -17.73 -5.43 8.53
CA ASP A 201 -18.14 -5.89 9.86
C ASP A 201 -17.37 -7.17 10.24
N PHE A 202 -17.58 -7.67 11.46
CA PHE A 202 -16.98 -8.91 11.93
C PHE A 202 -17.30 -10.08 10.99
N GLY A 203 -16.27 -10.78 10.52
CA GLY A 203 -16.37 -11.89 9.58
C GLY A 203 -16.87 -11.50 8.18
N ARG A 204 -17.14 -10.21 7.93
CA ARG A 204 -17.68 -9.69 6.67
C ARG A 204 -16.83 -8.54 6.16
N LEU A 205 -15.78 -8.89 5.43
CA LEU A 205 -14.96 -7.93 4.71
C LEU A 205 -15.73 -7.35 3.50
N VAL A 206 -15.67 -6.03 3.38
CA VAL A 206 -15.98 -5.24 2.19
C VAL A 206 -14.67 -4.62 1.74
N VAL A 207 -14.15 -5.04 0.59
CA VAL A 207 -12.89 -4.56 0.00
C VAL A 207 -13.13 -3.23 -0.71
N PRO A 208 -12.56 -2.12 -0.21
CA PRO A 208 -12.63 -0.84 -0.88
C PRO A 208 -11.68 -0.80 -2.06
N TYR A 209 -12.13 -0.22 -3.17
CA TYR A 209 -11.30 -0.07 -4.35
C TYR A 209 -11.66 1.15 -5.18
N TYR A 210 -10.69 1.61 -5.96
CA TYR A 210 -10.93 2.50 -7.10
C TYR A 210 -10.81 1.69 -8.39
N ARG A 211 -11.69 1.96 -9.35
CA ARG A 211 -11.53 1.46 -10.72
C ARG A 211 -10.37 2.19 -11.38
N LEU A 212 -9.47 1.43 -12.02
CA LEU A 212 -8.35 2.03 -12.74
C LEU A 212 -8.78 2.32 -14.18
N GLU A 213 -8.76 3.60 -14.54
CA GLU A 213 -9.00 4.08 -15.90
C GLU A 213 -7.67 4.23 -16.65
N GLY A 214 -7.67 3.76 -17.90
CA GLY A 214 -6.50 3.77 -18.79
C GLY A 214 -6.32 5.08 -19.54
#